data_AF-A0A2E9WP73-F1
#
_entry.id   AF-A0A2E9WP73-F1
#
_cell.length_a   1.000
_cell.length_b   1.000
_cell.length_c   1.000
_cell.angle_alpha   90.00
_cell.angle_beta   90.00
_cell.angle_gamma   90.00
#
_symmetry.space_group_name_H-M   'P 1'
#
loop_
_entity.id
_entity.type
_entity.pdbx_description
1 polymer ?
#
loop_
_entity_poly.entity_id
_entity_poly.type
_entity_poly.pdbx_seq_one_letter_code
_entity_poly.pdbx_strand_id
1 'polypeptide(L)' 'MKPLSETQSFRVASESEGKRLDLLLVECLGGISRSRIQTLIKAGRVRVD' A
#
# COMPACT_ATOMS: atom_id res chain seq x y z
N MET A 1 -11.24 1.79 25.50
CA MET A 1 -10.03 1.37 24.77
C MET A 1 -10.40 1.22 23.30
N LYS A 2 -9.87 2.03 22.38
CA LYS A 2 -10.06 1.83 20.93
C LYS A 2 -9.08 0.74 20.45
N PRO A 3 -9.49 -0.24 19.63
CA PRO A 3 -8.56 -1.25 19.17
C PRO A 3 -7.62 -0.69 18.09
N LEU A 4 -6.34 -1.06 18.25
CA LEU A 4 -5.26 -1.32 17.30
C LEU A 4 -5.40 -0.74 15.87
N SER A 5 -4.40 0.05 15.48
CA SER A 5 -3.98 0.31 14.10
C SER A 5 -4.41 -0.80 13.13
N GLU A 6 -5.47 -0.56 12.35
CA GLU A 6 -5.96 -1.53 11.38
C GLU A 6 -4.94 -1.66 10.24
N THR A 7 -4.17 -2.75 10.28
CA THR A 7 -3.31 -3.14 9.17
C THR A 7 -4.18 -3.76 8.08
N GLN A 8 -4.21 -3.14 6.90
CA GLN A 8 -4.87 -3.68 5.73
C GLN A 8 -3.87 -4.47 4.88
N SER A 9 -4.25 -5.69 4.49
CA SER A 9 -3.42 -6.58 3.67
C SER A 9 -4.06 -6.77 2.30
N PHE A 10 -3.24 -6.80 1.26
CA PHE A 10 -3.66 -7.03 -0.11
C PHE A 10 -2.80 -8.13 -0.72
N ARG A 11 -3.45 -9.06 -1.43
CA ARG A 11 -2.70 -10.01 -2.27
C ARG A 11 -2.40 -9.34 -3.59
N VAL A 12 -1.13 -9.38 -3.99
CA VAL A 12 -0.70 -8.94 -5.31
C VAL A 12 -0.94 -10.08 -6.29
N ALA A 13 -1.84 -9.86 -7.25
CA ALA A 13 -2.13 -10.84 -8.29
C ALA A 13 -1.01 -10.87 -9.35
N SER A 14 -0.82 -12.01 -10.02
CA SER A 14 0.28 -12.22 -10.96
C SER A 14 0.27 -11.23 -12.13
N GLU A 15 -0.89 -10.74 -12.55
CA GLU A 15 -1.04 -9.69 -13.57
C GLU A 15 -0.44 -8.32 -13.15
N SER A 16 -0.07 -8.17 -11.88
CA SER A 16 0.62 -6.98 -11.37
C SER A 16 2.14 -7.15 -11.31
N GLU A 17 2.67 -8.26 -11.82
CA GLU A 17 4.12 -8.48 -11.93
C GLU A 17 4.80 -7.35 -12.71
N GLY A 18 5.96 -6.90 -12.22
CA GLY A 18 6.70 -5.79 -12.80
C GLY A 18 6.11 -4.39 -12.55
N LYS A 19 4.90 -4.27 -11.99
CA LYS A 19 4.36 -2.97 -11.58
C LYS A 19 5.17 -2.40 -10.42
N ARG A 20 5.32 -1.08 -10.42
CA ARG A 20 5.88 -0.37 -9.27
C ARG A 20 4.91 -0.44 -8.08
N LEU A 21 5.43 -0.72 -6.89
CA LEU A 21 4.66 -0.81 -5.65
C LEU A 21 3.80 0.46 -5.39
N ASP A 22 4.34 1.65 -5.65
CA ASP A 22 3.59 2.90 -5.43
C ASP A 22 2.41 3.06 -6.39
N LEU A 23 2.50 2.55 -7.62
CA LEU A 23 1.37 2.57 -8.58
C LEU A 23 0.32 1.53 -8.20
N LEU A 24 0.75 0.33 -7.85
CA LEU A 24 -0.13 -0.75 -7.41
C LEU A 24 -0.98 -0.31 -6.20
N LEU A 25 -0.35 0.31 -5.19
CA LEU A 25 -1.08 0.73 -3.99
C LEU A 25 -2.04 1.89 -4.27
N VAL A 26 -1.78 2.76 -5.26
CA VAL A 26 -2.76 3.78 -5.68
C VAL A 26 -4.00 3.11 -6.25
N GLU A 27 -3.83 2.09 -7.09
CA GLU A 27 -4.93 1.30 -7.67
C GLU A 27 -5.72 0.55 -6.58
N CYS A 28 -5.03 -0.09 -5.62
CA CYS A 28 -5.68 -0.90 -4.59
C CYS A 28 -6.39 -0.07 -3.51
N LEU A 29 -5.80 1.03 -3.05
CA LEU A 29 -6.33 1.77 -1.90
C LEU A 29 -7.42 2.76 -2.29
N GLY A 30 -7.37 3.31 -3.50
CA GLY A 30 -8.33 4.31 -3.97
C GLY A 30 -8.34 5.59 -3.13
N GLY A 31 -8.40 6.76 -3.76
CA GLY A 31 -8.53 8.03 -3.02
C GLY A 31 -7.30 8.46 -2.20
N ILE A 32 -6.22 7.67 -2.17
CA ILE A 32 -4.92 8.10 -1.63
C ILE A 32 -4.03 8.55 -2.77
N SER A 33 -3.48 9.77 -2.66
CA SER A 33 -2.55 10.28 -3.67
C SER A 33 -1.26 9.47 -3.71
N ARG A 34 -0.67 9.36 -4.91
CA ARG A 34 0.61 8.69 -5.12
C ARG A 34 1.72 9.23 -4.21
N SER A 35 1.79 10.55 -4.00
CA SER A 35 2.78 11.18 -3.11
C SER A 35 2.60 10.75 -1.66
N ARG A 36 1.35 10.60 -1.19
CA ARG A 36 1.07 10.09 0.16
C ARG A 36 1.52 8.64 0.31
N ILE A 37 1.29 7.81 -0.69
CA ILE A 37 1.76 6.41 -0.70
C ILE A 37 3.29 6.34 -0.64
N GLN A 38 3.99 7.15 -1.44
CA GLN A 38 5.45 7.22 -1.38
C GLN A 38 5.97 7.63 0.00
N THR A 39 5.29 8.57 0.66
CA THR A 39 5.63 8.94 2.06
C THR A 39 5.42 7.78 3.03
N LEU A 40 4.34 7.01 2.89
CA LEU A 40 4.08 5.84 3.73
C LEU A 40 5.12 4.72 3.53
N ILE A 41 5.51 4.47 2.27
CA ILE A 41 6.59 3.52 1.94
C ILE A 41 7.90 3.96 2.59
N LYS A 42 8.31 5.23 2.40
CA LYS A 42 9.55 5.78 2.98
C LYS A 42 9.54 5.77 4.51
N ALA A 43 8.36 5.93 5.13
CA ALA A 43 8.18 5.90 6.57
C ALA A 43 8.10 4.46 7.15
N GLY A 44 8.27 3.41 6.34
CA GLY A 44 8.18 2.02 6.79
C GLY A 44 6.78 1.60 7.23
N ARG A 45 5.73 2.29 6.75
CA ARG A 45 4.32 1.99 7.06
C ARG A 45 3.70 0.99 6.08
N VAL A 46 4.46 0.57 5.07
CA VAL A 46 4.09 -0.48 4.11
C VAL A 46 5.06 -1.63 4.32
N ARG A 47 4.52 -2.84 4.46
CA ARG A 47 5.28 -4.08 4.59
C ARG A 47 4.96 -4.99 3.40
N VAL A 48 5.98 -5.66 2.86
CA VAL A 48 5.86 -6.68 1.82
C VAL A 48 6.39 -7.97 2.43
N ASP A 49 5.57 -9.00 2.47
CA ASP A 49 5.90 -10.34 2.96
C ASP A 49 5.96 -11.32 1.79
#